data_AF-A0A3Q0RFY9-F1
#
_entry.id   AF-A0A3Q0RFY9-F1
#
_cell.length_a   1.000
_cell.length_b   1.000
_cell.length_c   1.000
_cell.angle_alpha   90.00
_cell.angle_beta   90.00
_cell.angle_gamma   90.00
#
_symmetry.space_group_name_H-M   'P 1'
#
loop_
_entity.id
_entity.type
_entity.pdbx_description
1 polymer ?
#
loop_
_entity_poly.entity_id
_entity_poly.type
_entity_poly.pdbx_seq_one_letter_code
_entity_poly.pdbx_strand_id
1 'polypeptide(L)'
;MSNPEEPKVTTAPHIVKEELIAAGKWVKLEKTTYVDPAGNTRTWETVKRTTRQANTEADGVGIIALLKRTLHKDCVVMVKQFRPPLGCCTLEFPAASVQTL
;
A
#
# COMPACT_ATOMS: atom_id res chain seq x y z
N MET A 1 18.66 45.34 -8.99
CA MET A 1 17.93 44.60 -10.04
C MET A 1 17.43 43.30 -9.41
N SER A 2 16.31 43.36 -8.69
CA SER A 2 15.65 42.19 -8.11
C SER A 2 14.84 41.51 -9.20
N ASN A 3 15.28 40.32 -9.63
CA ASN A 3 14.55 39.52 -10.60
C ASN A 3 13.26 39.00 -9.93
N PRO A 4 12.06 39.20 -10.51
CA PRO A 4 10.86 38.62 -9.95
C PRO A 4 10.87 37.11 -10.21
N GLU A 5 10.92 36.30 -9.15
CA GLU A 5 10.64 34.87 -9.25
C GLU A 5 9.18 34.71 -9.70
N GLU A 6 8.98 34.28 -10.94
CA GLU A 6 7.65 33.93 -11.45
C GLU A 6 7.02 32.85 -10.57
N PRO A 7 5.71 32.94 -10.25
CA PRO A 7 5.06 31.99 -9.38
C PRO A 7 5.08 30.61 -10.04
N LYS A 8 5.83 29.69 -9.45
CA LYS A 8 5.91 28.29 -9.87
C LYS A 8 4.50 27.69 -9.80
N VAL A 9 3.84 27.53 -10.95
CA VAL A 9 2.49 26.98 -11.04
C VAL A 9 2.50 25.59 -10.43
N THR A 10 1.95 25.48 -9.22
CA THR A 10 1.96 24.24 -8.46
C THR A 10 0.76 23.42 -8.93
N THR A 11 1.03 22.34 -9.65
CA THR A 11 -0.02 21.45 -10.17
C THR A 11 -0.31 20.36 -9.14
N ALA A 12 -1.58 20.01 -8.93
CA ALA A 12 -1.92 18.90 -8.04
C ALA A 12 -1.32 17.59 -8.60
N PRO A 13 -0.55 16.84 -7.79
CA PRO A 13 0.04 15.58 -8.24
C PRO A 13 -1.05 14.58 -8.61
N HIS A 14 -0.89 13.92 -9.76
CA HIS A 14 -1.84 12.92 -10.23
C HIS A 14 -1.16 11.88 -11.11
N ILE A 15 -1.78 10.71 -11.18
CA ILE A 15 -1.36 9.62 -12.05
C ILE A 15 -1.85 9.94 -13.47
N VAL A 16 -0.93 9.87 -14.44
CA VAL A 16 -1.21 10.08 -15.86
C VAL A 16 -1.50 8.75 -16.56
N LYS A 17 -0.69 7.73 -16.27
CA LYS A 17 -0.77 6.43 -16.95
C LYS A 17 -0.21 5.32 -16.08
N GLU A 18 -0.76 4.13 -16.22
CA GLU A 18 -0.24 2.91 -15.61
C GLU A 18 -0.09 1.84 -16.70
N GLU A 19 1.11 1.27 -16.81
CA GLU A 19 1.47 0.32 -17.87
C GLU A 19 1.93 -0.99 -17.23
N LEU A 20 1.31 -2.12 -17.62
CA LEU A 20 1.69 -3.42 -17.10
C LEU A 20 3.09 -3.83 -17.59
N ILE A 21 3.98 -4.16 -16.65
CA ILE A 21 5.29 -4.75 -16.94
C ILE A 21 5.19 -6.28 -16.86
N ALA A 22 4.64 -6.79 -15.76
CA ALA A 22 4.49 -8.23 -15.53
C ALA A 22 3.33 -8.52 -14.58
N ALA A 23 2.64 -9.65 -14.78
CA ALA A 23 1.56 -10.10 -13.89
C ALA A 23 1.73 -11.58 -13.54
N GLY A 24 1.63 -11.89 -12.25
CA GLY A 24 1.43 -13.24 -11.75
C GLY A 24 0.00 -13.42 -11.23
N LYS A 25 -0.26 -14.59 -10.62
CA LYS A 25 -1.60 -14.91 -10.08
C LYS A 25 -2.02 -13.98 -8.93
N TRP A 26 -1.09 -13.55 -8.09
CA TRP A 26 -1.37 -12.83 -6.84
C TRP A 26 -0.88 -11.37 -6.82
N VAL A 27 0.08 -11.03 -7.70
CA VAL A 27 0.73 -9.73 -7.74
C VAL A 27 1.05 -9.34 -9.18
N LYS A 28 1.02 -8.03 -9.47
CA LYS A 28 1.44 -7.44 -10.74
C LYS A 28 2.38 -6.26 -10.50
N LEU A 29 3.28 -6.04 -11.46
CA LEU A 29 4.24 -4.95 -11.52
C LEU A 29 3.87 -4.02 -12.68
N GLU A 30 3.78 -2.73 -12.40
CA GLU A 30 3.38 -1.69 -13.34
C GLU A 30 4.39 -0.55 -13.36
N LYS A 31 4.51 0.13 -14.50
CA LYS A 31 5.15 1.42 -14.64
C LYS A 31 4.08 2.51 -14.51
N THR A 32 4.13 3.28 -13.44
CA THR A 32 3.23 4.41 -13.19
C THR A 32 3.90 5.71 -13.64
N THR A 33 3.28 6.42 -14.57
CA THR A 33 3.67 7.77 -14.96
C THR A 33 2.80 8.77 -14.21
N TYR A 34 3.40 9.77 -13.57
CA TYR A 34 2.69 10.77 -12.76
C TYR A 34 3.28 12.18 -12.96
N VAL A 35 2.47 13.19 -12.68
CA VAL A 35 2.92 14.60 -12.61
C VAL A 35 3.23 14.94 -11.17
N ASP A 36 4.42 15.50 -10.92
CA ASP A 36 4.83 15.97 -9.59
C ASP A 36 4.25 17.35 -9.26
N PRO A 37 4.36 17.85 -8.00
CA PRO A 37 3.85 19.17 -7.64
C PRO A 37 4.44 20.33 -8.45
N ALA A 38 5.63 20.14 -9.02
CA ALA A 38 6.32 21.12 -9.85
C ALA A 38 5.95 21.03 -11.34
N GLY A 39 4.99 20.18 -11.71
CA GLY A 39 4.51 20.00 -13.08
C GLY A 39 5.36 19.07 -13.94
N ASN A 40 6.37 18.40 -13.38
CA ASN A 40 7.23 17.51 -14.16
C ASN A 40 6.62 16.10 -14.27
N THR A 41 6.68 15.53 -15.46
CA THR A 41 6.33 14.12 -15.70
C THR A 41 7.45 13.21 -15.22
N ARG A 42 7.11 12.24 -14.36
CA ARG A 42 8.02 11.24 -13.82
C ARG A 42 7.44 9.84 -13.95
N THR A 43 8.31 8.84 -13.80
CA THR A 43 7.93 7.43 -13.83
C THR A 43 8.35 6.73 -12.54
N TRP A 44 7.55 5.78 -12.09
CA TRP A 44 7.80 4.95 -10.90
C TRP A 44 7.40 3.49 -11.16
N GLU A 45 8.07 2.54 -10.51
CA GLU A 45 7.69 1.13 -10.54
C GLU A 45 6.77 0.81 -9.35
N THR A 46 5.54 0.36 -9.65
CA THR A 46 4.51 0.09 -8.64
C THR A 46 4.12 -1.38 -8.65
N VAL A 47 3.88 -1.93 -7.45
CA VAL A 47 3.42 -3.31 -7.26
C VAL A 47 2.00 -3.27 -6.72
N LYS A 48 1.10 -4.07 -7.31
CA LYS A 48 -0.30 -4.18 -6.90
C LYS A 48 -0.73 -5.63 -6.77
N ARG A 49 -1.69 -5.92 -5.90
CA ARG A 49 -2.35 -7.24 -5.85
C ARG A 49 -3.32 -7.38 -7.02
N THR A 50 -3.36 -8.57 -7.59
CA THR A 50 -4.35 -8.94 -8.63
C THR A 50 -5.67 -9.42 -8.02
N THR A 51 -5.70 -9.65 -6.70
CA THR A 51 -6.87 -10.13 -5.96
C THR A 51 -7.70 -9.02 -5.33
N ARG A 52 -7.29 -7.76 -5.49
CA ARG A 52 -8.09 -6.64 -4.97
C ARG A 52 -9.42 -6.63 -5.71
N GLN A 53 -10.51 -6.73 -4.97
CA GLN A 53 -11.83 -6.69 -5.58
C GLN A 53 -12.20 -5.26 -5.95
N ALA A 54 -12.89 -5.11 -7.09
CA ALA A 54 -13.43 -3.82 -7.48
C ALA A 54 -14.37 -3.30 -6.38
N ASN A 55 -14.37 -1.98 -6.17
CA ASN A 55 -15.19 -1.30 -5.15
C ASN A 55 -14.85 -1.64 -3.69
N THR A 56 -13.66 -2.18 -3.40
CA THR A 56 -13.16 -2.30 -2.03
C THR A 56 -12.19 -1.17 -1.69
N GLU A 57 -12.29 -0.61 -0.48
CA GLU A 57 -11.42 0.47 -0.02
C GLU A 57 -9.99 -0.02 0.27
N ALA A 58 -9.82 -1.29 0.64
CA ALA A 58 -8.54 -1.88 1.02
C ALA A 58 -8.39 -3.34 0.56
N ASP A 59 -7.15 -3.79 0.42
CA ASP A 59 -6.80 -5.17 0.05
C ASP A 59 -7.01 -6.20 1.19
N GLY A 60 -7.03 -5.73 2.42
CA GLY A 60 -6.99 -6.57 3.61
C GLY A 60 -7.13 -5.74 4.89
N VAL A 61 -7.25 -6.45 6.00
CA VAL A 61 -7.39 -5.90 7.34
C VAL A 61 -6.29 -6.46 8.25
N GLY A 62 -5.78 -5.62 9.15
CA GLY A 62 -4.95 -6.02 10.27
C GLY A 62 -5.72 -5.80 11.58
N ILE A 63 -5.66 -6.75 12.48
CA ILE A 63 -6.48 -6.77 13.69
C ILE A 63 -5.58 -6.54 14.90
N ILE A 64 -5.82 -5.44 15.63
CA ILE A 64 -5.22 -5.21 16.94
C ILE A 64 -6.14 -5.83 18.00
N ALA A 65 -5.94 -7.12 18.25
CA ALA A 65 -6.76 -7.86 19.21
C ALA A 65 -6.24 -7.67 20.64
N LEU A 66 -6.98 -6.94 21.46
CA LEU A 66 -6.69 -6.71 22.88
C LEU A 66 -7.43 -7.72 23.74
N LEU A 67 -6.69 -8.62 24.38
CA LEU A 67 -7.21 -9.57 25.36
C LEU A 67 -7.20 -8.93 26.75
N LYS A 68 -8.40 -8.61 27.25
CA LYS A 68 -8.62 -8.05 28.59
C LYS A 68 -9.02 -9.14 29.57
N ARG A 69 -8.43 -9.16 30.76
CA ARG A 69 -8.75 -10.13 31.82
C ARG A 69 -8.78 -9.43 33.17
N THR A 70 -9.75 -9.77 34.02
CA THR A 70 -10.13 -9.04 35.24
C THR A 70 -8.97 -8.73 36.21
N LEU A 71 -7.91 -9.54 36.23
CA LEU A 71 -6.76 -9.39 37.13
C LEU A 71 -5.40 -9.45 36.42
N HIS A 72 -5.37 -9.21 35.10
CA HIS A 72 -4.12 -9.19 34.34
C HIS A 72 -4.01 -7.92 33.51
N LYS A 73 -2.78 -7.58 33.11
CA LYS A 73 -2.54 -6.55 32.11
C LYS A 73 -3.14 -6.97 30.77
N ASP A 74 -3.65 -6.00 30.04
CA ASP A 74 -4.09 -6.18 28.67
C ASP A 74 -2.95 -6.76 27.83
N CYS A 75 -3.29 -7.78 27.05
CA CYS A 75 -2.34 -8.45 26.17
C CYS A 75 -2.74 -8.22 24.71
N VAL A 76 -1.76 -8.01 23.85
CA VAL A 76 -1.97 -7.98 22.40
C VAL A 76 -1.83 -9.40 21.88
N VAL A 77 -2.86 -9.89 21.19
CA VAL A 77 -2.80 -11.19 20.53
C VAL A 77 -2.04 -11.06 19.21
N MET A 78 -1.05 -11.92 19.02
CA MET A 78 -0.22 -11.98 17.82
C MET A 78 -0.20 -13.39 17.24
N VAL A 79 0.13 -13.52 15.96
CA VAL A 79 0.25 -14.80 15.27
C VAL A 79 1.69 -15.02 14.81
N LYS A 80 2.14 -16.27 14.88
CA LYS A 80 3.41 -16.71 14.29
C LYS A 80 3.13 -17.54 13.05
N GLN A 81 3.68 -17.15 11.91
CA GLN A 81 3.52 -17.92 10.67
C GLN A 81 4.74 -17.81 9.76
N PHE A 82 5.00 -18.84 8.96
CA PHE A 82 6.05 -18.79 7.94
C PHE A 82 5.61 -17.88 6.78
N ARG A 83 6.46 -16.93 6.40
CA ARG A 83 6.24 -16.02 5.28
C ARG A 83 7.20 -16.35 4.13
N PRO A 84 6.73 -17.00 3.05
CA PRO A 84 7.59 -17.31 1.90
C PRO A 84 8.37 -16.11 1.34
N PRO A 85 7.81 -14.88 1.24
CA PRO A 85 8.57 -13.71 0.77
C PRO A 85 9.76 -13.31 1.66
N LEU A 86 9.78 -13.74 2.93
CA LEU A 86 10.86 -13.46 3.88
C LEU A 86 11.74 -14.68 4.18
N GLY A 87 11.31 -15.87 3.76
CA GLY A 87 12.02 -17.12 4.01
C GLY A 87 12.10 -17.54 5.49
N CYS A 88 11.25 -16.97 6.37
CA CYS A 88 11.29 -17.25 7.80
C CYS A 88 9.91 -17.13 8.48
N CYS A 89 9.84 -17.51 9.76
CA CYS A 89 8.66 -17.27 10.59
C CYS A 89 8.64 -15.83 11.10
N THR A 90 7.51 -15.14 10.90
CA THR A 90 7.25 -13.81 11.43
C THR A 90 6.36 -13.86 12.66
N LEU A 91 6.42 -12.81 13.49
CA LEU A 91 5.44 -12.52 14.53
C LEU A 91 4.73 -11.22 14.13
N GLU A 92 3.41 -11.29 13.95
CA GLU A 92 2.62 -10.21 13.35
C GLU A 92 1.21 -10.15 13.93
N PHE A 93 0.49 -9.07 13.64
CA PHE A 93 -0.93 -8.98 13.98
C PHE A 93 -1.73 -9.99 13.15
N PRO A 94 -2.80 -10.58 13.71
CA PRO A 94 -3.77 -11.32 12.90
C PRO A 94 -4.25 -10.45 11.73
N ALA A 95 -4.28 -11.01 10.53
CA ALA A 95 -4.66 -10.27 9.33
C ALA A 95 -5.38 -11.18 8.33
N ALA A 96 -6.26 -10.60 7.52
CA ALA A 96 -7.02 -11.30 6.49
C ALA A 96 -7.21 -10.41 5.26
N SER A 97 -7.39 -11.02 4.08
CA SER A 97 -7.80 -10.28 2.88
C SER A 97 -9.30 -9.99 2.92
N VAL A 98 -9.70 -8.83 2.40
CA VAL A 98 -11.13 -8.50 2.27
C VAL A 98 -11.71 -9.31 1.10
N GLN A 99 -12.86 -9.94 1.34
CA GLN A 99 -13.60 -10.68 0.33
C GLN A 99 -15.06 -10.23 0.38
N THR A 100 -15.62 -9.85 -0.78
CA THR A 100 -17.07 -9.62 -0.90
C THR A 100 -17.78 -10.96 -0.81
N LEU A 101 -18.82 -11.01 0.03
CA LEU A 101 -19.72 -12.15 0.20
C LEU A 101 -20.59 -12.37 -1.03
#